data_AF-A0A0Q4JCW2-F1
#
_entry.id   AF-A0A0Q4JCW2-F1
#
_cell.length_a   1.000
_cell.length_b   1.000
_cell.length_c   1.000
_cell.angle_alpha   90.00
_cell.angle_beta   90.00
_cell.angle_gamma   90.00
#
_symmetry.space_group_name_H-M   'P 1'
#
loop_
_entity.id
_entity.type
_entity.pdbx_description
1 polymer ?
#
loop_
_entity_poly.entity_id
_entity_poly.type
_entity_poly.pdbx_seq_one_letter_code
_entity_poly.pdbx_strand_id
1 'polypeptide(L)'
;MQTDTPTCAAKPAHLSNMADLDVAMRARGDARRKREADDEARRQASKRTAKAAHTTHLLSVPRMAGLMKAGALLGSAAALAEAMGIEPRSLRAKTAAERGVSCDDLRAAADALDDRAAAMIEHAEKLRAEAGEPCS
;
A
#
# COMPACT_ATOMS: atom_id res chain seq x y z
N MET A 1 14.49 24.61 -78.12
CA MET A 1 13.38 23.67 -77.86
C MET A 1 13.32 23.46 -76.35
N GLN A 2 12.52 24.26 -75.67
CA GLN A 2 12.21 24.15 -74.25
C GLN A 2 11.12 23.08 -74.07
N THR A 3 11.26 22.23 -73.06
CA THR A 3 10.13 21.46 -72.52
C THR A 3 10.25 21.42 -71.00
N ASP A 4 9.50 22.31 -70.36
CA ASP A 4 9.23 22.31 -68.94
C ASP A 4 8.45 21.05 -68.54
N THR A 5 8.93 20.34 -67.52
CA THR A 5 8.19 19.28 -66.84
C THR A 5 7.43 19.86 -65.65
N PRO A 6 6.08 19.83 -65.62
CA PRO A 6 5.34 20.16 -64.41
C PRO A 6 5.29 18.95 -63.45
N THR A 7 5.83 19.13 -62.26
CA THR A 7 5.70 18.25 -61.09
C THR A 7 4.23 18.19 -60.66
N CYS A 8 3.56 17.05 -60.93
CA CYS A 8 2.25 16.75 -60.35
C CYS A 8 2.37 16.55 -58.84
N ALA A 9 1.92 17.53 -58.07
CA ALA A 9 1.57 17.39 -56.67
C ALA A 9 0.57 16.23 -56.50
N ALA A 10 0.96 15.19 -55.78
CA ALA A 10 0.10 14.07 -55.42
C ALA A 10 -1.08 14.59 -54.59
N LYS A 11 -2.28 14.57 -55.20
CA LYS A 11 -3.54 14.75 -54.46
C LYS A 11 -3.70 13.57 -53.49
N PRO A 12 -4.11 13.78 -52.23
CA PRO A 12 -4.45 12.67 -51.36
C PRO A 12 -5.62 11.92 -52.00
N ALA A 13 -5.48 10.59 -52.12
CA ALA A 13 -6.52 9.72 -52.63
C ALA A 13 -7.81 9.94 -51.82
N HIS A 14 -8.73 10.70 -52.40
CA HIS A 14 -10.09 10.81 -51.91
C HIS A 14 -10.71 9.40 -51.99
N LEU A 15 -11.09 8.85 -50.84
CA LEU A 15 -11.81 7.58 -50.69
C LEU A 15 -12.98 7.52 -51.68
N SER A 16 -12.78 6.88 -52.84
CA SER A 16 -13.74 6.91 -53.95
C SER A 16 -14.62 5.66 -54.01
N ASN A 17 -14.75 4.92 -52.91
CA ASN A 17 -15.71 3.83 -52.80
C ASN A 17 -16.27 3.74 -51.37
N MET A 18 -17.58 3.61 -51.22
CA MET A 18 -18.26 3.47 -49.93
C MET A 18 -17.71 2.28 -49.13
N ALA A 19 -17.25 1.24 -49.82
CA ALA A 19 -16.59 0.08 -49.24
C ALA A 19 -15.29 0.45 -48.48
N ASP A 20 -14.49 1.38 -49.00
CA ASP A 20 -13.23 1.80 -48.36
C ASP A 20 -13.49 2.65 -47.11
N LEU A 21 -14.56 3.46 -47.13
CA LEU A 21 -15.01 4.23 -45.97
C LEU A 21 -15.51 3.30 -44.86
N ASP A 22 -16.27 2.26 -45.19
CA ASP A 22 -16.75 1.25 -44.23
C ASP A 22 -15.59 0.49 -43.58
N VAL A 23 -14.58 0.09 -44.38
CA VAL A 23 -13.36 -0.55 -43.86
C VAL A 23 -12.60 0.40 -42.93
N ALA A 24 -12.45 1.67 -43.30
CA ALA A 24 -11.79 2.67 -42.46
C ALA A 24 -12.58 3.00 -41.17
N MET A 25 -13.90 2.94 -41.19
CA MET A 25 -14.74 3.10 -39.99
C MET A 25 -14.63 1.88 -39.06
N ARG A 26 -14.63 0.66 -39.60
CA ARG A 26 -14.41 -0.57 -38.82
C ARG A 26 -13.03 -0.56 -38.17
N ALA A 27 -11.98 -0.28 -38.95
CA ALA A 27 -10.61 -0.21 -38.44
C ALA A 27 -10.43 0.85 -37.33
N ARG A 28 -11.09 2.02 -37.45
CA ARG A 28 -11.12 3.04 -36.38
C ARG A 28 -11.88 2.55 -35.15
N GLY A 29 -13.01 1.87 -35.33
CA GLY A 29 -13.77 1.23 -34.25
C GLY A 29 -12.96 0.17 -33.52
N ASP A 30 -12.25 -0.69 -34.25
CA ASP A 30 -11.36 -1.71 -33.69
C ASP A 30 -10.17 -1.10 -32.94
N ALA A 31 -9.55 -0.06 -33.50
CA ALA A 31 -8.47 0.66 -32.85
C ALA A 31 -8.94 1.33 -31.54
N ARG A 32 -10.16 1.88 -31.51
CA ARG A 32 -10.76 2.45 -30.30
C ARG A 32 -11.02 1.38 -29.25
N ARG A 33 -11.66 0.26 -29.62
CA ARG A 33 -11.90 -0.89 -28.72
C ARG A 33 -10.59 -1.43 -28.13
N LYS A 34 -9.54 -1.51 -28.94
CA LYS A 34 -8.22 -1.96 -28.50
C LYS A 34 -7.61 -1.01 -27.46
N ARG A 35 -7.68 0.31 -27.69
CA ARG A 35 -7.20 1.32 -26.72
C ARG A 35 -7.96 1.27 -25.40
N GLU A 36 -9.29 1.16 -25.45
CA GLU A 36 -10.12 1.05 -24.24
C GLU A 36 -9.79 -0.23 -23.45
N ALA A 37 -9.55 -1.35 -24.15
CA ALA A 37 -9.10 -2.60 -23.52
C ALA A 37 -7.70 -2.47 -22.90
N ASP A 38 -6.76 -1.81 -23.59
CA ASP A 38 -5.39 -1.58 -23.08
C ASP A 38 -5.40 -0.67 -21.84
N ASP A 39 -6.23 0.38 -21.83
CA ASP A 39 -6.39 1.27 -20.68
C ASP A 39 -7.02 0.56 -19.48
N GLU A 40 -8.03 -0.27 -19.71
CA GLU A 40 -8.62 -1.08 -18.64
C GLU A 40 -7.64 -2.13 -18.11
N ALA A 41 -6.86 -2.77 -18.99
CA ALA A 41 -5.80 -3.70 -18.59
C ALA A 41 -4.73 -3.00 -17.72
N ARG A 42 -4.31 -1.78 -18.09
CA ARG A 42 -3.39 -0.96 -17.27
C ARG A 42 -3.98 -0.62 -15.91
N ARG A 43 -5.25 -0.20 -15.85
CA ARG A 43 -5.93 0.08 -14.58
C ARG A 43 -6.00 -1.15 -13.69
N GLN A 44 -6.31 -2.31 -14.25
CA GLN A 44 -6.35 -3.56 -13.49
C GLN A 44 -4.96 -4.00 -13.01
N ALA A 45 -3.92 -3.85 -13.83
CA ALA A 45 -2.54 -4.13 -13.43
C ALA A 45 -2.09 -3.25 -12.25
N SER A 46 -2.38 -1.94 -12.30
CA SER A 46 -2.09 -1.01 -11.20
C SER A 46 -2.86 -1.37 -9.92
N LYS A 47 -4.13 -1.75 -10.03
CA LYS A 47 -4.92 -2.23 -8.87
C LYS A 47 -4.33 -3.49 -8.25
N ARG A 48 -3.87 -4.45 -9.07
CA ARG A 48 -3.26 -5.70 -8.60
C ARG A 48 -1.92 -5.46 -7.90
N THR A 49 -1.06 -4.61 -8.46
CA THR A 49 0.24 -4.27 -7.84
C THR A 49 0.06 -3.54 -6.51
N ALA A 50 -0.87 -2.57 -6.43
CA ALA A 50 -1.19 -1.89 -5.17
C ALA A 50 -1.73 -2.87 -4.10
N LYS A 51 -2.62 -3.78 -4.49
CA LYS A 51 -3.16 -4.81 -3.58
C LYS A 51 -2.05 -5.77 -3.10
N ALA A 52 -1.14 -6.18 -3.98
CA ALA A 52 -0.01 -7.02 -3.63
C ALA A 52 0.93 -6.33 -2.62
N ALA A 53 1.29 -5.07 -2.87
CA ALA A 53 2.11 -4.28 -1.96
C ALA A 53 1.46 -4.13 -0.58
N HIS A 54 0.15 -3.87 -0.53
CA HIS A 54 -0.61 -3.80 0.72
C HIS A 54 -0.58 -5.13 1.49
N THR A 55 -0.78 -6.27 0.82
CA THR A 55 -0.73 -7.59 1.46
C THR A 55 0.66 -7.93 2.01
N THR A 56 1.74 -7.61 1.27
CA THR A 56 3.12 -7.82 1.73
C THR A 56 3.43 -6.99 2.97
N HIS A 57 2.93 -5.75 3.00
CA HIS A 57 3.16 -4.84 4.12
C HIS A 57 2.48 -5.32 5.41
N LEU A 58 1.29 -5.92 5.33
CA LEU A 58 0.59 -6.50 6.47
C LEU A 58 1.27 -7.78 6.98
N LEU A 59 1.85 -8.60 6.11
CA LEU A 59 2.56 -9.83 6.49
C LEU A 59 4.06 -9.63 6.74
N SER A 60 4.47 -8.38 6.98
CA SER A 60 5.86 -8.01 7.18
C SER A 60 6.43 -8.57 8.49
N VAL A 61 7.49 -9.39 8.38
CA VAL A 61 8.23 -9.95 9.54
C VAL A 61 8.67 -8.88 10.54
N PRO A 62 9.24 -7.72 10.12
CA PRO A 62 9.54 -6.61 11.02
C PRO A 62 8.36 -6.16 11.90
N ARG A 63 7.14 -6.13 11.36
CA ARG A 63 5.96 -5.73 12.14
C ARG A 63 5.61 -6.74 13.21
N MET A 64 5.62 -8.02 12.85
CA MET A 64 5.34 -9.10 13.79
C MET A 64 6.40 -9.15 14.88
N ALA A 65 7.68 -9.02 14.52
CA ALA A 65 8.79 -8.94 15.48
C ALA A 65 8.64 -7.74 16.43
N GLY A 66 8.23 -6.58 15.90
CA GLY A 66 7.94 -5.40 16.70
C GLY A 66 6.85 -5.65 17.75
N LEU A 67 5.72 -6.26 17.37
CA LEU A 67 4.65 -6.64 18.30
C LEU A 67 5.11 -7.66 19.33
N MET A 68 5.84 -8.69 18.92
CA MET A 68 6.37 -9.69 19.85
C MET A 68 7.30 -9.04 20.89
N LYS A 69 8.15 -8.10 20.45
CA LYS A 69 9.02 -7.34 21.35
C LYS A 69 8.23 -6.42 22.28
N ALA A 70 7.20 -5.74 21.79
CA ALA A 70 6.30 -4.94 22.60
C ALA A 70 5.65 -5.79 23.70
N GLY A 71 5.18 -7.00 23.39
CA GLY A 71 4.63 -7.92 24.37
C GLY A 71 5.62 -8.34 25.44
N ALA A 72 6.88 -8.57 25.06
CA ALA A 72 7.95 -8.85 26.02
C ALA A 72 8.25 -7.65 26.93
N LEU A 73 8.19 -6.42 26.40
CA LEU A 73 8.42 -5.21 27.18
C LEU A 73 7.25 -4.90 28.12
N LEU A 74 6.01 -5.11 27.68
CA LEU A 74 4.81 -4.98 28.53
C LEU A 74 4.73 -6.07 29.62
N GLY A 75 5.50 -7.15 29.46
CA GLY A 75 5.65 -8.24 30.43
C GLY A 75 4.92 -9.53 30.03
N SER A 76 3.97 -9.47 29.10
CA SER A 76 3.38 -10.67 28.50
C SER A 76 2.64 -10.35 27.18
N ALA A 77 2.40 -11.38 26.38
CA ALA A 77 1.51 -11.29 25.23
C ALA A 77 0.05 -10.97 25.65
N ALA A 78 -0.38 -11.39 26.84
CA ALA A 78 -1.71 -11.07 27.35
C ALA A 78 -1.83 -9.56 27.64
N ALA A 79 -0.83 -8.97 28.29
CA ALA A 79 -0.80 -7.53 28.57
C ALA A 79 -0.84 -6.70 27.28
N LEU A 80 -0.17 -7.15 26.21
CA LEU A 80 -0.26 -6.51 24.91
C LEU A 80 -1.66 -6.64 24.28
N ALA A 81 -2.29 -7.81 24.38
CA ALA A 81 -3.64 -8.02 23.85
C ALA A 81 -4.66 -7.11 24.55
N GLU A 82 -4.58 -7.02 25.88
CA GLU A 82 -5.38 -6.10 26.70
C GLU A 82 -5.15 -4.64 26.30
N ALA A 83 -3.89 -4.21 26.19
CA ALA A 83 -3.56 -2.83 25.84
C ALA A 83 -4.04 -2.45 24.42
N MET A 84 -4.06 -3.41 23.49
CA MET A 84 -4.59 -3.23 22.15
C MET A 84 -6.13 -3.38 22.07
N GLY A 85 -6.80 -3.78 23.16
CA GLY A 85 -8.24 -4.04 23.17
C GLY A 85 -8.65 -5.23 22.28
N ILE A 86 -7.79 -6.24 22.12
CA ILE A 86 -8.05 -7.42 21.29
C ILE A 86 -7.99 -8.71 22.10
N GLU A 87 -8.69 -9.73 21.62
CA GLU A 87 -8.58 -11.07 22.22
C GLU A 87 -7.17 -11.67 22.02
N PRO A 88 -6.65 -12.46 22.98
CA PRO A 88 -5.36 -13.16 22.85
C PRO A 88 -5.27 -14.04 21.60
N ARG A 89 -6.39 -14.63 21.15
CA ARG A 89 -6.45 -15.40 19.89
C ARG A 89 -6.19 -14.51 18.67
N SER A 90 -6.74 -13.29 18.67
CA SER A 90 -6.51 -12.32 17.60
C SER A 90 -5.05 -11.89 17.55
N LEU A 91 -4.44 -11.64 18.71
CA LEU A 91 -3.01 -11.34 18.79
C LEU A 91 -2.15 -12.49 18.22
N ARG A 92 -2.46 -13.74 18.59
CA ARG A 92 -1.75 -14.92 18.06
C ARG A 92 -1.84 -15.02 16.54
N ALA A 93 -3.03 -14.80 15.96
CA ALA A 93 -3.21 -14.80 14.50
C ALA A 93 -2.39 -13.71 13.79
N LYS A 94 -2.17 -12.55 14.44
CA LYS A 94 -1.31 -11.48 13.91
C LYS A 94 0.17 -11.88 13.97
N THR A 95 0.62 -12.42 15.10
CA THR A 95 2.04 -12.82 15.28
C THR A 95 2.41 -14.09 14.51
N ALA A 96 1.44 -14.95 14.20
CA ALA A 96 1.63 -16.17 13.41
C ALA A 96 1.54 -15.94 11.88
N ALA A 97 1.49 -14.67 11.43
CA ALA A 97 1.33 -14.29 10.03
C ALA A 97 0.02 -14.75 9.35
N GLU A 98 -1.02 -15.10 10.13
CA GLU A 98 -2.31 -15.52 9.56
C GLU A 98 -3.17 -14.32 9.14
N ARG A 99 -3.16 -13.23 9.91
CA ARG A 99 -4.05 -12.06 9.71
C ARG A 99 -3.33 -10.77 9.30
N GLY A 100 -2.00 -10.75 9.42
CA GLY A 100 -1.17 -9.57 9.21
C GLY A 100 -1.33 -8.50 10.30
N VAL A 101 -0.36 -7.60 10.37
CA VAL A 101 -0.28 -6.51 11.34
C VAL A 101 -0.58 -5.19 10.63
N SER A 102 -1.60 -4.48 11.10
CA SER A 102 -1.97 -3.15 10.59
C SER A 102 -1.09 -2.05 11.18
N CYS A 103 -1.16 -0.85 10.60
CA CYS A 103 -0.52 0.33 11.20
C CYS A 103 -1.17 0.70 12.55
N ASP A 104 -2.48 0.49 12.69
CA ASP A 104 -3.20 0.81 13.92
C ASP A 104 -2.76 -0.12 15.06
N ASP A 105 -2.47 -1.40 14.75
CA ASP A 105 -1.89 -2.33 15.72
C ASP A 105 -0.54 -1.83 16.26
N LEU A 106 0.30 -1.28 15.38
CA LEU A 106 1.61 -0.77 15.75
C LEU A 106 1.50 0.51 16.59
N ARG A 107 0.55 1.40 16.27
CA ARG A 107 0.31 2.60 17.06
C ARG A 107 -0.22 2.25 18.44
N ALA A 108 -1.22 1.38 18.54
CA ALA A 108 -1.76 0.92 19.82
C ALA A 108 -0.68 0.26 20.69
N ALA A 109 0.20 -0.56 20.10
CA ALA A 109 1.32 -1.14 20.82
C ALA A 109 2.36 -0.10 21.27
N ALA A 110 2.59 0.95 20.48
CA ALA A 110 3.50 2.04 20.84
C ALA A 110 2.91 2.88 21.99
N ASP A 111 1.64 3.29 21.89
CA ASP A 111 0.95 4.04 22.94
C ASP A 111 0.99 3.29 24.29
N ALA A 112 0.74 1.97 24.26
CA ALA A 112 0.84 1.13 25.45
C ALA A 112 2.25 1.08 26.06
N LEU A 113 3.29 1.13 25.23
CA LEU A 113 4.68 1.17 25.71
C LEU A 113 5.03 2.53 26.30
N ASP A 114 4.53 3.61 25.71
CA ASP A 114 4.72 4.98 26.22
C ASP A 114 4.04 5.15 27.59
N ASP A 115 2.81 4.64 27.75
CA ASP A 115 2.11 4.62 29.04
C ASP A 115 2.90 3.84 30.10
N ARG A 116 3.43 2.67 29.73
CA ARG A 116 4.26 1.88 30.64
C ARG A 116 5.57 2.59 30.97
N ALA A 117 6.20 3.26 30.01
CA ALA A 117 7.42 4.02 30.22
C ALA A 117 7.17 5.19 31.19
N ALA A 118 6.07 5.92 31.02
CA ALA A 118 5.67 6.99 31.93
C ALA A 118 5.49 6.48 33.37
N ALA A 119 4.77 5.36 33.55
CA ALA A 119 4.60 4.73 34.85
C ALA A 119 5.93 4.28 35.48
N MET A 120 6.87 3.76 34.67
CA MET A 120 8.20 3.38 35.14
C MET A 120 9.05 4.58 35.56
N ILE A 121 8.96 5.69 34.82
CA ILE A 121 9.65 6.94 35.15
C ILE A 121 9.11 7.51 36.47
N GLU A 122 7.79 7.62 36.61
CA GLU A 122 7.15 8.09 37.84
C GLU A 122 7.55 7.21 39.04
N HIS A 123 7.57 5.89 38.87
CA HIS A 123 8.00 4.99 39.94
C HIS A 123 9.48 5.15 40.27
N ALA A 124 10.34 5.35 39.27
CA ALA A 124 11.76 5.60 39.50
C ALA A 124 11.98 6.92 40.26
N GLU A 125 11.23 7.98 39.93
CA GLU A 125 11.27 9.26 40.65
C GLU A 125 10.89 9.10 42.12
N LYS A 126 9.83 8.34 42.42
CA LYS A 126 9.45 8.02 43.80
C LYS A 126 10.59 7.32 44.55
N LEU A 127 11.25 6.35 43.92
CA LEU A 127 12.38 5.65 44.55
C LEU A 127 13.59 6.57 44.78
N ARG A 128 13.88 7.50 43.87
CA ARG A 128 14.96 8.49 44.05
C ARG A 128 14.65 9.45 45.19
N ALA A 129 13.39 9.88 45.32
CA ALA A 129 12.95 10.72 46.43
C ALA A 129 13.12 10.00 47.77
N GLU A 130 12.74 8.72 47.86
CA GLU A 130 12.96 7.89 49.06
C GLU A 130 14.46 7.67 49.35
N ALA A 131 15.30 7.60 48.31
CA ALA A 131 16.75 7.52 48.46
C ALA A 131 17.40 8.86 48.89
N GLY A 132 16.65 9.96 48.96
CA GLY A 132 17.16 11.30 49.28
C GLY A 132 17.96 11.93 48.15
N GLU A 133 17.86 11.44 46.91
CA GLU A 133 18.48 12.07 45.75
C GLU A 133 17.72 13.37 45.40
N PRO A 134 18.40 14.50 45.21
CA PRO A 134 17.74 15.74 44.80
C PRO A 134 17.17 15.55 43.38
N CYS A 135 15.89 15.91 43.22
CA CYS A 135 15.21 15.93 41.92
C CYS A 135 16.03 16.80 40.95
N SER A 136 16.48 16.23 39.82
CA SER A 136 17.30 16.91 38.80
C SER A 136 16.44 17.65 37.78
#